data_AF-R9PSS8-F1
#
_entry.id   AF-R9PSS8-F1
#
_cell.length_a   1.000
_cell.length_b   1.000
_cell.length_c   1.000
_cell.angle_alpha   90.00
_cell.angle_beta   90.00
_cell.angle_gamma   90.00
#
_symmetry.space_group_name_H-M   'P 1'
#
loop_
_entity.id
_entity.type
_entity.pdbx_description
1 polymer ?
#
loop_
_entity_poly.entity_id
_entity_poly.type
_entity_poly.pdbx_seq_one_letter_code
_entity_poly.pdbx_strand_id
1 'polypeptide(L)'
;MSKPPMAAQMDGQFLSPYPPEGPDVSRRKSDNIRIVTPETVRPEHVPDNELLEKLHTYDNFYQTTKSLLILFQIMGVMPIQRLRGKTIFRWFSANTCWAYFVYTVETIFVSIVFKERLVLILKPGKRFDEYIYGVIFLSILIPHFLLPLGAWRNGQEVARFKNMWTKFQLKYFKMTGTVIKFHRLTLTTYSLCVLSWLVGILIMLAQYYLQPDMLLWHTFGYYHILAMLNCLCTLWYINCTAKGRVAGWIAEKLQEALQTKGSAKKLLTIGKLWVDLSHMMQQLGTAYSGMYALYCLLVLLTTI
;
A
#
# COMPACT_ATOMS: atom_id res chain seq x y z
N MET A 1 -92.35 16.99 14.79
CA MET A 1 -92.41 16.62 13.36
C MET A 1 -91.36 15.53 13.12
N SER A 2 -91.79 14.38 12.62
CA SER A 2 -91.02 13.14 12.51
C SER A 2 -90.20 13.03 11.22
N LYS A 3 -89.28 12.05 11.20
CA LYS A 3 -88.70 11.30 10.07
C LYS A 3 -87.31 11.72 9.52
N PRO A 4 -86.56 10.74 8.94
CA PRO A 4 -85.14 10.48 9.26
C PRO A 4 -84.24 10.47 7.99
N PRO A 5 -83.42 9.43 7.65
CA PRO A 5 -81.97 9.51 7.39
C PRO A 5 -81.55 9.25 5.92
N MET A 6 -80.26 9.41 5.55
CA MET A 6 -79.51 8.70 4.46
C MET A 6 -78.13 9.37 4.29
N ALA A 7 -76.98 8.69 4.42
CA ALA A 7 -76.35 7.62 3.62
C ALA A 7 -75.34 8.16 2.57
N ALA A 8 -74.07 7.73 2.69
CA ALA A 8 -73.03 7.53 1.66
C ALA A 8 -71.68 7.43 2.41
N GLN A 9 -71.08 6.27 2.69
CA GLN A 9 -70.51 5.22 1.82
C GLN A 9 -69.29 5.70 1.01
N MET A 10 -68.10 5.24 1.43
CA MET A 10 -66.80 5.10 0.74
C MET A 10 -65.79 4.73 1.86
N ASP A 11 -64.89 3.76 1.82
CA ASP A 11 -64.41 2.77 0.87
C ASP A 11 -63.57 1.74 1.67
N GLY A 12 -63.38 0.53 1.14
CA GLY A 12 -62.19 -0.28 1.48
C GLY A 12 -62.40 -1.52 2.35
N GLN A 13 -62.80 -2.61 1.71
CA GLN A 13 -62.66 -3.99 2.18
C GLN A 13 -61.20 -4.34 2.52
N PHE A 14 -60.95 -5.09 3.60
CA PHE A 14 -60.66 -6.54 3.48
C PHE A 14 -60.62 -7.24 4.85
N LEU A 15 -61.35 -8.35 4.93
CA LEU A 15 -61.51 -9.24 6.07
C LEU A 15 -60.25 -10.08 6.35
N SER A 16 -59.91 -10.29 7.61
CA SER A 16 -59.40 -11.58 8.09
C SER A 16 -59.53 -11.73 9.62
N PRO A 17 -59.68 -12.96 10.13
CA PRO A 17 -60.57 -13.24 11.24
C PRO A 17 -59.83 -13.74 12.49
N TYR A 18 -60.00 -13.10 13.64
CA TYR A 18 -59.73 -13.75 14.93
C TYR A 18 -60.71 -13.24 16.01
N PRO A 19 -61.34 -14.13 16.80
CA PRO A 19 -62.18 -13.79 17.94
C PRO A 19 -61.33 -13.63 19.24
N PRO A 20 -61.93 -13.21 20.38
CA PRO A 20 -61.29 -12.31 21.35
C PRO A 20 -60.46 -12.99 22.45
N GLU A 21 -59.64 -12.18 23.10
CA GLU A 21 -58.76 -12.49 24.23
C GLU A 21 -59.51 -12.94 25.50
N GLY A 22 -58.91 -13.91 26.21
CA GLY A 22 -59.22 -14.39 27.57
C GLY A 22 -58.14 -15.38 28.05
N PRO A 23 -57.99 -15.64 29.37
CA PRO A 23 -56.85 -15.08 30.13
C PRO A 23 -55.69 -16.05 30.47
N ASP A 24 -54.59 -15.42 30.86
CA ASP A 24 -53.31 -15.92 31.39
C ASP A 24 -53.41 -17.06 32.43
N VAL A 25 -52.68 -18.16 32.20
CA VAL A 25 -52.09 -18.98 33.27
C VAL A 25 -50.77 -19.61 32.82
N SER A 26 -49.69 -19.07 33.38
CA SER A 26 -48.38 -19.65 33.68
C SER A 26 -48.11 -21.17 33.48
N ARG A 27 -46.84 -21.43 33.11
CA ARG A 27 -46.01 -22.61 33.46
C ARG A 27 -46.20 -23.91 32.65
N ARG A 28 -45.34 -24.14 31.65
CA ARG A 28 -44.60 -25.41 31.46
C ARG A 28 -43.45 -25.29 30.45
N LYS A 29 -42.31 -25.86 30.84
CA LYS A 29 -41.05 -25.99 30.09
C LYS A 29 -41.28 -26.67 28.72
N SER A 30 -40.69 -26.12 27.66
CA SER A 30 -40.42 -26.85 26.42
C SER A 30 -39.05 -26.46 25.88
N ASP A 31 -38.36 -27.48 25.37
CA ASP A 31 -36.98 -27.47 24.90
C ASP A 31 -36.76 -26.51 23.73
N ASN A 32 -35.83 -25.57 23.90
CA ASN A 32 -35.34 -24.74 22.81
C ASN A 32 -34.17 -25.43 22.10
N ILE A 33 -34.48 -26.04 20.97
CA ILE A 33 -33.53 -26.29 19.87
C ILE A 33 -32.96 -24.94 19.45
N ARG A 34 -31.73 -24.62 19.89
CA ARG A 34 -30.97 -23.48 19.37
C ARG A 34 -30.45 -23.85 17.97
N ILE A 35 -31.08 -23.25 16.96
CA ILE A 35 -30.51 -23.11 15.62
C ILE A 35 -29.20 -22.31 15.79
N VAL A 36 -28.07 -22.98 15.63
CA VAL A 36 -26.73 -22.37 15.72
C VAL A 36 -26.49 -21.58 14.44
N THR A 37 -26.70 -20.26 14.50
CA THR A 37 -26.17 -19.30 13.52
C THR A 37 -24.65 -19.23 13.63
N PRO A 38 -23.89 -19.19 12.52
CA PRO A 38 -22.43 -19.15 12.54
C PRO A 38 -21.95 -17.72 12.77
N GLU A 39 -22.16 -17.18 13.97
CA GLU A 39 -21.57 -15.91 14.39
C GLU A 39 -20.41 -16.15 15.35
N THR A 40 -19.24 -15.61 14.97
CA THR A 40 -18.02 -15.49 15.78
C THR A 40 -17.33 -16.78 16.22
N VAL A 41 -16.62 -17.44 15.29
CA VAL A 41 -15.34 -18.08 15.68
C VAL A 41 -14.37 -16.94 16.03
N ARG A 42 -14.45 -16.51 17.29
CA ARG A 42 -13.42 -15.70 17.93
C ARG A 42 -12.15 -16.55 17.87
N PRO A 43 -11.05 -16.10 17.25
CA PRO A 43 -9.82 -16.87 17.30
C PRO A 43 -9.45 -16.98 18.78
N GLU A 44 -9.37 -18.21 19.24
CA GLU A 44 -8.78 -18.64 20.49
C GLU A 44 -7.54 -17.78 20.80
N HIS A 45 -7.47 -17.29 22.04
CA HIS A 45 -6.45 -16.39 22.54
C HIS A 45 -5.07 -17.07 22.52
N VAL A 46 -4.46 -17.15 21.33
CA VAL A 46 -3.04 -17.42 21.18
C VAL A 46 -2.33 -16.21 21.81
N PRO A 47 -1.45 -16.38 22.81
CA PRO A 47 -0.76 -15.26 23.42
C PRO A 47 -0.08 -14.45 22.32
N ASP A 48 -0.33 -13.13 22.29
CA ASP A 48 0.06 -12.23 21.20
C ASP A 48 1.53 -12.43 20.78
N ASN A 49 2.40 -12.79 21.72
CA ASN A 49 3.82 -13.07 21.47
C ASN A 49 4.08 -14.30 20.59
N GLU A 50 3.40 -15.44 20.81
CA GLU A 50 3.59 -16.66 20.00
C GLU A 50 3.00 -16.48 18.60
N LEU A 51 1.89 -15.75 18.50
CA LEU A 51 1.31 -15.36 17.22
C LEU A 51 2.28 -14.43 16.47
N LEU A 52 2.85 -13.41 17.12
CA LEU A 52 3.81 -12.48 16.52
C LEU A 52 5.10 -13.17 16.06
N GLU A 53 5.57 -14.17 16.80
CA GLU A 53 6.74 -14.97 16.43
C GLU A 53 6.47 -15.88 15.23
N LYS A 54 5.29 -16.51 15.19
CA LYS A 54 4.80 -17.22 13.99
C LYS A 54 4.66 -16.25 12.80
N LEU A 55 4.11 -15.04 13.00
CA LEU A 55 4.04 -14.02 11.93
C LEU A 55 5.43 -13.68 11.37
N HIS A 56 6.44 -13.52 12.22
CA HIS A 56 7.81 -13.22 11.80
C HIS A 56 8.43 -14.36 10.98
N THR A 57 8.15 -15.60 11.35
CA THR A 57 8.69 -16.80 10.68
C THR A 57 8.11 -17.00 9.27
N TYR A 58 6.84 -16.61 9.05
CA TYR A 58 6.15 -16.79 7.77
C TYR A 58 6.10 -15.54 6.87
N ASP A 59 6.70 -14.41 7.28
CA ASP A 59 6.70 -13.16 6.51
C ASP A 59 7.76 -13.15 5.37
N ASN A 60 7.53 -13.98 4.37
CA ASN A 60 8.41 -14.10 3.20
C ASN A 60 8.47 -12.80 2.37
N PHE A 61 7.43 -11.96 2.42
CA PHE A 61 7.40 -10.73 1.64
C PHE A 61 8.22 -9.62 2.28
N TYR A 62 8.24 -9.54 3.61
CA TYR A 62 9.19 -8.70 4.28
C TYR A 62 10.62 -9.11 3.97
N GLN A 63 10.95 -10.40 4.02
CA GLN A 63 12.29 -10.86 3.65
C GLN A 63 12.67 -10.43 2.23
N THR A 64 11.72 -10.56 1.29
CA THR A 64 11.87 -10.12 -0.10
C THR A 64 12.10 -8.62 -0.24
N THR A 65 11.46 -7.79 0.61
CA THR A 65 11.49 -6.32 0.54
C THR A 65 12.43 -5.66 1.57
N LYS A 66 13.13 -6.46 2.39
CA LYS A 66 13.95 -5.99 3.51
C LYS A 66 15.11 -5.11 3.03
N SER A 67 15.81 -5.52 1.98
CA SER A 67 16.92 -4.76 1.40
C SER A 67 16.49 -3.36 0.98
N LEU A 68 15.37 -3.28 0.26
CA LEU A 68 14.79 -2.03 -0.21
C LEU A 68 14.31 -1.13 0.95
N LEU A 69 13.73 -1.73 1.99
CA LEU A 69 13.32 -1.04 3.21
C LEU A 69 14.51 -0.42 3.96
N ILE A 70 15.61 -1.17 4.11
CA ILE A 70 16.84 -0.67 4.75
C ILE A 70 17.40 0.48 3.93
N LEU A 71 17.40 0.36 2.60
CA LEU A 71 17.87 1.42 1.71
C LEU A 71 17.05 2.71 1.88
N PHE A 72 15.71 2.62 1.93
CA PHE A 72 14.86 3.79 2.19
C PHE A 72 15.06 4.41 3.58
N GLN A 73 15.46 3.63 4.58
CA GLN A 73 15.81 4.15 5.90
C GLN A 73 17.15 4.89 5.88
N ILE A 74 18.16 4.31 5.22
CA ILE A 74 19.49 4.94 5.08
C ILE A 74 19.36 6.27 4.32
N MET A 75 18.59 6.28 3.23
CA MET A 75 18.34 7.49 2.44
C MET A 75 17.36 8.49 3.11
N GLY A 76 16.84 8.21 4.30
CA GLY A 76 15.95 9.15 5.03
C GLY A 76 14.53 9.30 4.43
N VAL A 77 14.17 8.52 3.41
CA VAL A 77 12.90 8.62 2.70
C VAL A 77 11.71 8.14 3.54
N MET A 78 11.90 7.02 4.26
CA MET A 78 10.78 6.33 4.92
C MET A 78 11.21 5.76 6.29
N PRO A 79 10.98 6.50 7.39
CA PRO A 79 11.36 6.06 8.73
C PRO A 79 10.30 5.13 9.31
N ILE A 80 10.26 3.90 8.79
CA ILE A 80 9.42 2.83 9.30
C ILE A 80 10.22 1.98 10.26
N GLN A 81 9.63 1.61 11.40
CA GLN A 81 10.23 0.67 12.35
C GLN A 81 9.48 -0.66 12.31
N ARG A 82 10.20 -1.77 12.50
CA ARG A 82 9.59 -3.08 12.68
C ARG A 82 9.92 -3.60 14.07
N LEU A 83 8.91 -3.75 14.91
CA LEU A 83 9.03 -4.30 16.26
C LEU A 83 8.29 -5.64 16.31
N ARG A 84 9.03 -6.74 16.55
CA ARG A 84 8.47 -8.10 16.75
C ARG A 84 7.38 -8.48 15.73
N GLY A 85 7.65 -8.33 14.44
CA GLY A 85 6.70 -8.71 13.39
C GLY A 85 5.68 -7.64 12.98
N LYS A 86 5.50 -6.56 13.77
CA LYS A 86 4.61 -5.44 13.46
C LYS A 86 5.39 -4.23 12.95
N THR A 87 4.95 -3.70 11.83
CA THR A 87 5.47 -2.47 11.21
C THR A 87 4.76 -1.26 11.82
N ILE A 88 5.51 -0.32 12.38
CA ILE A 88 4.98 0.86 13.07
C ILE A 88 5.70 2.10 12.54
N PHE A 89 4.94 3.17 12.35
CA PHE A 89 5.45 4.50 12.07
C PHE A 89 5.17 5.39 13.28
N ARG A 90 6.21 6.04 13.81
CA ARG A 90 6.09 7.03 14.89
C ARG A 90 6.86 8.28 14.47
N TRP A 91 6.24 9.45 14.65
CA TRP A 91 6.87 10.74 14.36
C TRP A 91 8.11 10.98 15.24
N PHE A 92 8.11 10.52 16.48
CA PHE A 92 9.23 10.65 17.42
C PHE A 92 9.90 9.30 17.65
N SER A 93 10.75 8.89 16.70
CA SER A 93 11.56 7.67 16.81
C SER A 93 13.00 7.94 16.36
N ALA A 94 13.96 7.13 16.81
CA ALA A 94 15.36 7.28 16.39
C ALA A 94 15.53 7.27 14.85
N ASN A 95 14.74 6.44 14.16
CA ASN A 95 14.76 6.36 12.70
C ASN A 95 14.18 7.62 12.05
N THR A 96 13.16 8.23 12.66
CA THR A 96 12.55 9.47 12.17
C THR A 96 13.48 10.66 12.42
N CYS A 97 14.19 10.68 13.55
CA CYS A 97 15.21 11.68 13.84
C CYS A 97 16.37 11.60 12.83
N TRP A 98 16.83 10.39 12.51
CA TRP A 98 17.79 10.16 11.43
C TRP A 98 17.27 10.67 10.08
N ALA A 99 16.02 10.35 9.74
CA ALA A 99 15.40 10.82 8.50
C ALA A 99 15.30 12.35 8.44
N TYR A 100 14.95 13.02 9.54
CA TYR A 100 14.96 14.48 9.62
C TYR A 100 16.35 15.05 9.40
N PHE A 101 17.37 14.48 10.05
CA PHE A 101 18.75 14.93 9.90
C PHE A 101 19.24 14.82 8.45
N VAL A 102 19.09 13.63 7.83
CA VAL A 102 19.49 13.39 6.44
C VAL A 102 18.73 14.34 5.50
N TYR A 103 17.42 14.44 5.66
CA TYR A 103 16.60 15.32 4.83
C TYR A 103 16.98 16.80 4.99
N THR A 104 17.30 17.28 6.20
CA THR A 104 17.74 18.67 6.41
C THR A 104 19.07 18.93 5.71
N VAL A 105 20.06 18.05 5.87
CA VAL A 105 21.37 18.19 5.20
C VAL A 105 21.19 18.19 3.68
N GLU A 106 20.38 17.26 3.16
CA GLU A 106 20.11 17.16 1.73
C GLU A 106 19.35 18.38 1.21
N THR A 107 18.37 18.89 1.96
CA THR A 107 17.59 20.09 1.57
C THR A 107 18.47 21.33 1.48
N ILE A 108 19.45 21.49 2.39
CA ILE A 108 20.42 22.58 2.30
C ILE A 108 21.23 22.45 1.00
N PHE A 109 21.72 21.24 0.72
CA PHE A 109 22.51 20.96 -0.47
C PHE A 109 21.71 21.21 -1.77
N VAL A 110 20.51 20.63 -1.87
CA VAL A 110 19.61 20.78 -3.02
C VAL A 110 19.20 22.23 -3.22
N SER A 111 18.97 23.00 -2.15
CA SER A 111 18.65 24.44 -2.24
C SER A 111 19.80 25.27 -2.82
N ILE A 112 21.05 24.95 -2.48
CA ILE A 112 22.23 25.62 -3.04
C ILE A 112 22.32 25.33 -4.54
N VAL A 113 22.23 24.06 -4.93
CA VAL A 113 22.27 23.64 -6.34
C VAL A 113 21.10 24.27 -7.13
N PHE A 114 19.91 24.30 -6.54
CA PHE A 114 18.73 24.92 -7.16
C PHE A 114 18.96 26.39 -7.46
N LYS A 115 19.50 27.16 -6.50
CA LYS A 115 19.81 28.58 -6.68
C LYS A 115 20.84 28.80 -7.78
N GLU A 116 21.93 28.04 -7.77
CA GLU A 116 22.98 28.16 -8.78
C GLU A 116 22.47 27.83 -10.18
N ARG A 117 21.63 26.79 -10.30
CA ARG A 117 21.01 26.42 -11.58
C ARG A 117 19.98 27.44 -12.05
N LEU A 118 19.17 27.99 -11.16
CA LEU A 118 18.21 29.04 -11.50
C LEU A 118 18.91 30.28 -12.05
N VAL A 119 20.01 30.72 -11.42
CA VAL A 119 20.83 31.84 -11.90
C VAL A 119 21.45 31.53 -13.26
N LEU A 120 21.88 30.29 -13.49
CA LEU A 120 22.47 29.88 -14.77
C LEU A 120 21.45 29.90 -15.92
N ILE A 121 20.20 29.51 -15.65
CA ILE A 121 19.09 29.52 -16.61
C ILE A 121 18.64 30.95 -16.95
N LEU A 122 18.69 31.87 -15.98
CA LEU A 122 18.24 33.24 -16.14
C LEU A 122 19.25 34.13 -16.90
N LYS A 123 20.48 33.65 -17.16
CA LYS A 123 21.48 34.41 -17.91
C LYS A 123 21.11 34.49 -19.40
N PRO A 124 21.04 35.70 -19.99
CA PRO A 124 20.72 35.86 -21.40
C PRO A 124 21.87 35.38 -22.30
N GLY A 125 21.55 34.88 -23.49
CA GLY A 125 22.53 34.54 -24.54
C GLY A 125 22.99 33.07 -24.59
N LYS A 126 22.34 32.15 -23.87
CA LYS A 126 22.61 30.70 -23.96
C LYS A 126 21.94 30.06 -25.17
N ARG A 127 22.54 28.98 -25.69
CA ARG A 127 21.95 28.17 -26.76
C ARG A 127 20.67 27.47 -26.25
N PHE A 128 19.74 27.21 -27.16
CA PHE A 128 18.42 26.65 -26.83
C PHE A 128 18.48 25.27 -26.17
N ASP A 129 19.43 24.44 -26.57
CA ASP A 129 19.72 23.12 -25.99
C ASP A 129 20.15 23.22 -24.51
N GLU A 130 21.08 24.13 -24.18
CA GLU A 130 21.49 24.36 -22.78
C GLU A 130 20.33 24.80 -21.88
N TYR A 131 19.40 25.59 -22.43
CA TYR A 131 18.21 26.04 -21.72
C TYR A 131 17.27 24.87 -21.39
N ILE A 132 16.99 24.00 -22.37
CA ILE A 132 16.16 22.79 -22.16
C ILE A 132 16.78 21.90 -21.08
N TYR A 133 18.08 21.61 -21.16
CA TYR A 133 18.75 20.80 -20.13
C TYR A 133 18.67 21.45 -18.75
N GLY A 134 18.82 22.78 -18.67
CA GLY A 134 18.63 23.53 -17.43
C GLY A 134 17.25 23.32 -16.82
N VAL A 135 16.18 23.40 -17.62
CA VAL A 135 14.80 23.18 -17.16
C VAL A 135 14.56 21.74 -16.70
N ILE A 136 15.06 20.75 -17.44
CA ILE A 136 14.94 19.32 -17.07
C ILE A 136 15.62 19.05 -15.73
N PHE A 137 16.87 19.52 -15.56
CA PHE A 137 17.59 19.33 -14.31
C PHE A 137 16.93 20.07 -13.15
N LEU A 138 16.43 21.29 -13.37
CA LEU A 138 15.70 22.02 -12.35
C LEU A 138 14.43 21.26 -11.92
N SER A 139 13.74 20.66 -12.89
CA SER A 139 12.55 19.84 -12.68
C SER A 139 12.83 18.60 -11.85
N ILE A 140 13.99 17.96 -12.05
CA ILE A 140 14.43 16.78 -11.27
C ILE A 140 14.68 17.12 -9.79
N LEU A 141 14.96 18.38 -9.44
CA LEU A 141 15.12 18.78 -8.03
C LEU A 141 13.78 18.90 -7.30
N ILE A 142 12.68 19.18 -8.01
CA ILE A 142 11.37 19.48 -7.42
C ILE A 142 10.85 18.33 -6.55
N PRO A 143 10.91 17.04 -6.96
CA PRO A 143 10.45 15.93 -6.14
C PRO A 143 11.12 15.83 -4.77
N HIS A 144 12.36 16.31 -4.62
CA HIS A 144 13.05 16.31 -3.33
C HIS A 144 12.21 16.99 -2.24
N PHE A 145 11.65 18.17 -2.57
CA PHE A 145 10.84 18.95 -1.65
C PHE A 145 9.44 18.35 -1.42
N LEU A 146 8.94 17.59 -2.38
CA LEU A 146 7.61 16.98 -2.33
C LEU A 146 7.61 15.60 -1.67
N LEU A 147 8.77 14.94 -1.63
CA LEU A 147 8.95 13.59 -1.10
C LEU A 147 8.55 13.45 0.38
N PRO A 148 8.96 14.32 1.31
CA PRO A 148 8.53 14.24 2.71
C PRO A 148 7.01 14.42 2.86
N LEU A 149 6.42 15.30 2.04
CA LEU A 149 4.97 15.55 2.06
C LEU A 149 4.18 14.30 1.65
N GLY A 150 4.69 13.52 0.69
CA GLY A 150 4.07 12.25 0.30
C GLY A 150 4.43 11.09 1.23
N ALA A 151 5.72 10.85 1.44
CA ALA A 151 6.25 9.68 2.10
C ALA A 151 6.03 9.69 3.62
N TRP A 152 6.20 10.83 4.28
CA TRP A 152 6.04 10.90 5.75
C TRP A 152 4.58 11.05 6.15
N ARG A 153 3.80 11.84 5.41
CA ARG A 153 2.35 11.97 5.64
C ARG A 153 1.64 10.62 5.54
N ASN A 154 1.99 9.82 4.52
CA ASN A 154 1.39 8.52 4.30
C ASN A 154 2.13 7.38 5.02
N GLY A 155 3.14 7.67 5.83
CA GLY A 155 3.96 6.65 6.50
C GLY A 155 3.15 5.68 7.37
N GLN A 156 2.07 6.17 7.99
CA GLN A 156 1.13 5.33 8.74
C GLN A 156 0.36 4.34 7.86
N GLU A 157 -0.11 4.79 6.70
CA GLU A 157 -0.82 3.94 5.74
C GLU A 157 0.12 2.89 5.12
N VAL A 158 1.38 3.25 4.87
CA VAL A 158 2.39 2.28 4.42
C VAL A 158 2.66 1.21 5.48
N ALA A 159 2.74 1.60 6.76
CA ALA A 159 2.90 0.66 7.87
C ALA A 159 1.67 -0.26 8.00
N ARG A 160 0.46 0.29 7.84
CA ARG A 160 -0.79 -0.48 7.81
C ARG A 160 -0.80 -1.49 6.67
N PHE A 161 -0.43 -1.08 5.46
CA PHE A 161 -0.33 -1.94 4.30
C PHE A 161 0.64 -3.11 4.52
N LYS A 162 1.84 -2.84 5.07
CA LYS A 162 2.82 -3.90 5.38
C LYS A 162 2.28 -4.89 6.42
N ASN A 163 1.59 -4.41 7.46
CA ASN A 163 0.95 -5.27 8.45
C ASN A 163 -0.19 -6.11 7.87
N MET A 164 -0.97 -5.55 6.94
CA MET A 164 -2.01 -6.31 6.24
C MET A 164 -1.38 -7.47 5.45
N TRP A 165 -0.19 -7.28 4.89
CA TRP A 165 0.48 -8.35 4.15
C TRP A 165 0.89 -9.50 5.06
N THR A 166 1.48 -9.20 6.21
CA THR A 166 1.84 -10.22 7.21
C THR A 166 0.60 -10.99 7.69
N LYS A 167 -0.52 -10.30 7.94
CA LYS A 167 -1.80 -10.93 8.32
C LYS A 167 -2.37 -11.80 7.20
N PHE A 168 -2.29 -11.32 5.96
CA PHE A 168 -2.75 -12.04 4.78
C PHE A 168 -1.97 -13.34 4.56
N GLN A 169 -0.64 -13.31 4.68
CA GLN A 169 0.19 -14.51 4.54
C GLN A 169 -0.15 -15.58 5.58
N LEU A 170 -0.41 -15.17 6.83
CA LEU A 170 -0.86 -16.11 7.87
C LEU A 170 -2.25 -16.69 7.54
N LYS A 171 -3.19 -15.84 7.10
CA LYS A 171 -4.55 -16.26 6.75
C LYS A 171 -4.54 -17.24 5.57
N TYR A 172 -3.72 -16.95 4.56
CA TYR A 172 -3.48 -17.84 3.42
C TYR A 172 -2.96 -19.20 3.89
N PHE A 173 -1.90 -19.22 4.69
CA PHE A 173 -1.34 -20.47 5.23
C PHE A 173 -2.37 -21.29 6.01
N LYS A 174 -3.16 -20.66 6.89
CA LYS A 174 -4.22 -21.35 7.66
C LYS A 174 -5.32 -21.94 6.78
N MET A 175 -5.62 -21.33 5.64
CA MET A 175 -6.73 -21.74 4.76
C MET A 175 -6.31 -22.73 3.68
N THR A 176 -5.10 -22.59 3.13
CA THR A 176 -4.61 -23.42 2.01
C THR A 176 -3.58 -24.46 2.43
N GLY A 177 -3.00 -24.34 3.63
CA GLY A 177 -1.92 -25.20 4.12
C GLY A 177 -0.56 -24.98 3.44
N THR A 178 -0.50 -24.10 2.44
CA THR A 178 0.70 -23.79 1.66
C THR A 178 1.29 -22.44 2.07
N VAL A 179 2.62 -22.36 2.10
CA VAL A 179 3.35 -21.13 2.42
C VAL A 179 3.64 -20.33 1.16
N ILE A 180 3.33 -19.03 1.19
CA ILE A 180 3.69 -18.10 0.12
C ILE A 180 5.20 -17.85 0.18
N LYS A 181 5.96 -18.40 -0.79
CA LYS A 181 7.40 -18.17 -0.95
C LYS A 181 7.69 -17.47 -2.28
N PHE A 182 8.45 -16.38 -2.23
CA PHE A 182 8.78 -15.56 -3.41
C PHE A 182 10.26 -15.66 -3.80
N HIS A 183 10.74 -16.86 -4.13
CA HIS A 183 12.17 -17.07 -4.43
C HIS A 183 12.65 -16.23 -5.64
N ARG A 184 11.92 -16.28 -6.77
CA ARG A 184 12.28 -15.47 -7.95
C ARG A 184 12.16 -13.97 -7.71
N LEU A 185 11.18 -13.52 -6.92
CA LEU A 185 10.99 -12.10 -6.66
C LEU A 185 12.12 -11.51 -5.81
N THR A 186 12.68 -12.28 -4.89
CA THR A 186 13.81 -11.83 -4.05
C THR A 186 15.05 -11.57 -4.90
N LEU A 187 15.34 -12.46 -5.85
CA LEU A 187 16.42 -12.26 -6.81
C LEU A 187 16.16 -11.03 -7.67
N THR A 188 14.94 -10.89 -8.21
CA THR A 188 14.57 -9.69 -8.99
C THR A 188 14.67 -8.40 -8.17
N THR A 189 14.28 -8.38 -6.90
CA THR A 189 14.44 -7.21 -6.02
C THR A 189 15.90 -6.81 -5.87
N TYR A 190 16.78 -7.79 -5.62
CA TYR A 190 18.21 -7.52 -5.48
C TYR A 190 18.82 -7.00 -6.78
N SER A 191 18.52 -7.67 -7.90
CA SER A 191 18.97 -7.24 -9.22
C SER A 191 18.47 -5.84 -9.59
N LEU A 192 17.19 -5.52 -9.35
CA LEU A 192 16.63 -4.19 -9.62
C LEU A 192 17.25 -3.12 -8.73
N CYS A 193 17.53 -3.42 -7.46
CA CYS A 193 18.19 -2.49 -6.55
C CYS A 193 19.61 -2.16 -7.01
N VAL A 194 20.40 -3.16 -7.39
CA VAL A 194 21.77 -2.95 -7.89
C VAL A 194 21.75 -2.25 -9.25
N LEU A 195 20.88 -2.70 -10.17
CA LEU A 195 20.74 -2.11 -11.50
C LEU A 195 20.30 -0.64 -11.41
N SER A 196 19.37 -0.31 -10.51
CA SER A 196 18.93 1.05 -10.25
C SER A 196 20.08 1.99 -9.89
N TRP A 197 21.05 1.52 -9.11
CA TRP A 197 22.21 2.31 -8.71
C TRP A 197 23.19 2.45 -9.88
N LEU A 198 23.49 1.36 -10.58
CA LEU A 198 24.37 1.38 -11.75
C LEU A 198 23.85 2.32 -12.86
N VAL A 199 22.55 2.26 -13.15
CA VAL A 199 21.91 3.16 -14.12
C VAL A 199 21.98 4.61 -13.66
N GLY A 200 21.77 4.87 -12.36
CA GLY A 200 21.93 6.21 -11.79
C GLY A 200 23.34 6.77 -11.99
N ILE A 201 24.38 5.98 -11.69
CA ILE A 201 25.78 6.37 -11.90
C ILE A 201 26.05 6.61 -13.39
N LEU A 202 25.62 5.70 -14.26
CA LEU A 202 25.87 5.79 -15.71
C LEU A 202 25.22 7.04 -16.31
N ILE A 203 23.97 7.34 -15.94
CA ILE A 203 23.28 8.55 -16.37
C ILE A 203 24.05 9.78 -15.90
N MET A 204 24.46 9.85 -14.64
CA MET A 204 25.19 11.02 -14.14
C MET A 204 26.55 11.21 -14.81
N LEU A 205 27.27 10.11 -15.10
CA LEU A 205 28.53 10.17 -15.86
C LEU A 205 28.30 10.65 -17.29
N ALA A 206 27.27 10.12 -17.97
CA ALA A 206 26.91 10.57 -19.31
C ALA A 206 26.61 12.08 -19.32
N GLN A 207 25.88 12.57 -18.31
CA GLN A 207 25.53 13.99 -18.20
C GLN A 207 26.75 14.89 -17.88
N TYR A 208 27.71 14.40 -17.09
CA TYR A 208 28.96 15.11 -16.85
C TYR A 208 29.76 15.32 -18.15
N TYR A 209 29.82 14.32 -19.02
CA TYR A 209 30.52 14.45 -20.31
C TYR A 209 29.75 15.31 -21.33
N LEU A 210 28.43 15.29 -21.30
CA LEU A 210 27.61 15.99 -22.27
C LEU A 210 27.52 17.50 -22.01
N GLN A 211 27.69 17.93 -20.75
CA GLN A 211 27.41 19.31 -20.36
C GLN A 211 28.64 20.00 -19.74
N PRO A 212 29.26 20.98 -20.42
CA PRO A 212 30.47 21.66 -19.95
C PRO A 212 30.26 22.51 -18.68
N ASP A 213 29.01 22.87 -18.37
CA ASP A 213 28.61 23.65 -17.18
C ASP A 213 28.26 22.79 -15.94
N MET A 214 28.53 21.47 -15.97
CA MET A 214 28.29 20.56 -14.84
C MET A 214 29.55 20.40 -13.97
N LEU A 215 29.59 21.06 -12.82
CA LEU A 215 30.54 20.73 -11.76
C LEU A 215 30.18 19.39 -11.12
N LEU A 216 31.17 18.54 -10.88
CA LEU A 216 31.01 17.22 -10.24
C LEU A 216 30.32 17.30 -8.87
N TRP A 217 30.42 18.44 -8.18
CA TRP A 217 29.75 18.65 -6.91
C TRP A 217 28.23 18.67 -7.05
N HIS A 218 27.67 19.30 -8.09
CA HIS A 218 26.22 19.32 -8.30
C HIS A 218 25.65 17.92 -8.51
N THR A 219 26.45 17.04 -9.11
CA THR A 219 26.12 15.65 -9.46
C THR A 219 25.69 14.81 -8.26
N PHE A 220 26.22 15.08 -7.06
CA PHE A 220 25.88 14.34 -5.84
C PHE A 220 24.42 14.49 -5.41
N GLY A 221 23.84 15.68 -5.58
CA GLY A 221 22.43 15.94 -5.24
C GLY A 221 21.47 15.20 -6.19
N TYR A 222 21.78 15.25 -7.49
CA TYR A 222 21.04 14.50 -8.50
C TYR A 222 21.16 12.98 -8.32
N TYR A 223 22.34 12.51 -7.91
CA TYR A 223 22.57 11.09 -7.67
C TYR A 223 21.61 10.52 -6.61
N HIS A 224 21.49 11.22 -5.48
CA HIS A 224 20.59 10.81 -4.41
C HIS A 224 19.12 10.78 -4.89
N ILE A 225 18.66 11.86 -5.54
CA ILE A 225 17.29 11.97 -6.05
C ILE A 225 16.96 10.88 -7.08
N LEU A 226 17.85 10.63 -8.05
CA LEU A 226 17.67 9.58 -9.04
C LEU A 226 17.66 8.18 -8.41
N ALA A 227 18.55 7.93 -7.43
CA ALA A 227 18.54 6.67 -6.69
C ALA A 227 17.21 6.48 -5.94
N MET A 228 16.68 7.51 -5.29
CA MET A 228 15.37 7.47 -4.62
C MET A 228 14.22 7.16 -5.60
N LEU A 229 14.16 7.86 -6.73
CA LEU A 229 13.11 7.69 -7.75
C LEU A 229 13.12 6.26 -8.33
N ASN A 230 14.30 5.75 -8.66
CA ASN A 230 14.45 4.38 -9.15
C ASN A 230 14.08 3.32 -8.08
N CYS A 231 14.39 3.58 -6.80
CA CYS A 231 13.95 2.73 -5.70
C CYS A 231 12.42 2.72 -5.53
N LEU A 232 11.76 3.87 -5.71
CA LEU A 232 10.30 3.97 -5.67
C LEU A 232 9.64 3.19 -6.82
N CYS A 233 10.20 3.26 -8.02
CA CYS A 233 9.76 2.44 -9.16
C CYS A 233 9.93 0.94 -8.88
N THR A 234 11.09 0.55 -8.34
CA THR A 234 11.37 -0.84 -7.93
C THR A 234 10.36 -1.33 -6.90
N LEU A 235 10.03 -0.50 -5.91
CA LEU A 235 9.03 -0.82 -4.89
C LEU A 235 7.65 -1.09 -5.52
N TRP A 236 7.22 -0.25 -6.46
CA TRP A 236 5.96 -0.44 -7.19
C TRP A 236 5.93 -1.78 -7.90
N TYR A 237 6.96 -2.02 -8.72
CA TYR A 237 7.08 -3.23 -9.53
C TYR A 237 6.99 -4.50 -8.66
N ILE A 238 7.70 -4.53 -7.54
CA ILE A 238 7.70 -5.67 -6.61
C ILE A 238 6.32 -5.89 -5.99
N ASN A 239 5.66 -4.81 -5.55
CA ASN A 239 4.32 -4.89 -4.95
C ASN A 239 3.28 -5.42 -5.93
N CYS A 240 3.27 -4.89 -7.16
CA CYS A 240 2.36 -5.33 -8.22
C CYS A 240 2.63 -6.78 -8.63
N THR A 241 3.90 -7.15 -8.80
CA THR A 241 4.29 -8.53 -9.16
C THR A 241 3.94 -9.53 -8.07
N ALA A 242 4.17 -9.19 -6.78
CA ALA A 242 3.80 -10.05 -5.66
C ALA A 242 2.30 -10.31 -5.63
N LYS A 243 1.48 -9.26 -5.78
CA LYS A 243 0.02 -9.37 -5.82
C LYS A 243 -0.46 -10.15 -7.03
N GLY A 244 0.10 -9.90 -8.21
CA GLY A 244 -0.24 -10.63 -9.44
C GLY A 244 0.02 -12.13 -9.32
N ARG A 245 1.16 -12.54 -8.73
CA ARG A 245 1.45 -13.96 -8.48
C ARG A 245 0.48 -14.60 -7.49
N VAL A 246 0.19 -13.91 -6.39
CA VAL A 246 -0.77 -14.42 -5.39
C VAL A 246 -2.18 -14.53 -5.99
N ALA A 247 -2.60 -13.55 -6.81
CA ALA A 247 -3.87 -13.61 -7.53
C ALA A 247 -3.91 -14.84 -8.46
N GLY A 248 -2.84 -15.11 -9.22
CA GLY A 248 -2.73 -16.31 -10.05
C GLY A 248 -2.91 -17.61 -9.24
N TRP A 249 -2.21 -17.75 -8.11
CA TRP A 249 -2.35 -18.94 -7.25
C TRP A 249 -3.74 -19.10 -6.64
N ILE A 250 -4.39 -17.99 -6.26
CA ILE A 250 -5.77 -18.04 -5.76
C ILE A 250 -6.73 -18.45 -6.87
N ALA A 251 -6.53 -17.96 -8.10
CA ALA A 251 -7.35 -18.32 -9.25
C ALA A 251 -7.24 -19.81 -9.60
N GLU A 252 -6.03 -20.37 -9.61
CA GLU A 252 -5.81 -21.81 -9.80
C GLU A 252 -6.54 -22.64 -8.73
N LYS A 253 -6.41 -22.26 -7.45
CA LYS A 253 -7.09 -22.93 -6.34
C LYS A 253 -8.61 -22.78 -6.40
N LEU A 254 -9.09 -21.64 -6.88
CA LEU A 254 -10.51 -21.39 -7.09
C LEU A 254 -11.06 -22.32 -8.17
N GLN A 255 -10.36 -22.46 -9.29
CA GLN A 255 -10.73 -23.37 -10.37
C GLN A 255 -10.74 -24.84 -9.92
N GLU A 256 -9.74 -25.26 -9.15
CA GLU A 256 -9.69 -26.60 -8.53
C GLU A 256 -10.88 -26.83 -7.57
N ALA A 257 -11.22 -25.82 -6.78
CA ALA A 257 -12.34 -25.89 -5.85
C ALA A 257 -13.70 -25.95 -6.57
N LEU A 258 -13.85 -25.34 -7.75
CA LEU A 258 -15.07 -25.40 -8.56
C LEU A 258 -15.30 -26.79 -9.18
N GLN A 259 -14.24 -27.51 -9.52
CA GLN A 259 -14.32 -28.84 -10.13
C GLN A 259 -14.65 -29.95 -9.10
N THR A 260 -14.49 -29.68 -7.81
CA THR A 260 -14.74 -30.65 -6.73
C THR A 260 -16.20 -30.63 -6.28
N LYS A 261 -16.92 -31.77 -6.35
CA LYS A 261 -18.30 -31.89 -5.83
C LYS A 261 -18.34 -31.66 -4.30
N GLY A 262 -19.29 -30.86 -3.81
CA GLY A 262 -19.48 -30.57 -2.37
C GLY A 262 -18.59 -29.46 -1.78
N SER A 263 -17.98 -28.63 -2.63
CA SER A 263 -16.91 -27.67 -2.28
C SER A 263 -17.37 -26.28 -1.81
N ALA A 264 -18.67 -26.05 -1.54
CA ALA A 264 -19.20 -24.71 -1.23
C ALA A 264 -18.43 -23.97 -0.11
N LYS A 265 -18.01 -24.69 0.95
CA LYS A 265 -17.20 -24.13 2.04
C LYS A 265 -15.77 -23.74 1.60
N LYS A 266 -15.13 -24.53 0.74
CA LYS A 266 -13.80 -24.24 0.19
C LYS A 266 -13.86 -23.04 -0.75
N LEU A 267 -14.88 -23.01 -1.63
CA LEU A 267 -15.12 -21.89 -2.55
C LEU A 267 -15.30 -20.57 -1.80
N LEU A 268 -16.12 -20.56 -0.74
CA LEU A 268 -16.34 -19.39 0.10
C LEU A 268 -15.06 -18.94 0.83
N THR A 269 -14.20 -19.88 1.21
CA THR A 269 -12.92 -19.58 1.88
C THR A 269 -11.93 -18.93 0.90
N ILE A 270 -11.82 -19.46 -0.32
CA ILE A 270 -10.95 -18.91 -1.37
C ILE A 270 -11.49 -17.55 -1.85
N GLY A 271 -12.81 -17.40 -1.98
CA GLY A 271 -13.44 -16.11 -2.28
C GLY A 271 -13.12 -15.03 -1.24
N LYS A 272 -13.11 -15.37 0.05
CA LYS A 272 -12.66 -14.45 1.11
C LYS A 272 -11.20 -14.02 0.93
N LEU A 273 -10.30 -14.94 0.55
CA LEU A 273 -8.90 -14.60 0.26
C LEU A 273 -8.78 -13.64 -0.93
N TRP A 274 -9.59 -13.83 -1.96
CA TRP A 274 -9.62 -12.92 -3.12
C TRP A 274 -10.07 -11.51 -2.75
N VAL A 275 -11.12 -11.41 -1.93
CA VAL A 275 -11.63 -10.13 -1.40
C VAL A 275 -10.57 -9.46 -0.53
N ASP A 276 -9.91 -10.19 0.37
CA ASP A 276 -8.82 -9.65 1.18
C ASP A 276 -7.67 -9.13 0.31
N LEU A 277 -7.27 -9.87 -0.74
CA LEU A 277 -6.24 -9.45 -1.68
C LEU A 277 -6.63 -8.15 -2.43
N SER A 278 -7.91 -8.01 -2.76
CA SER A 278 -8.46 -6.84 -3.45
C SER A 278 -8.46 -5.60 -2.53
N HIS A 279 -8.87 -5.75 -1.27
CA HIS A 279 -8.73 -4.71 -0.26
C HIS A 279 -7.28 -4.30 -0.04
N MET A 280 -6.37 -5.26 -0.05
CA MET A 280 -4.94 -4.97 0.01
C MET A 280 -4.44 -4.18 -1.21
N MET A 281 -5.01 -4.36 -2.40
CA MET A 281 -4.66 -3.58 -3.59
C MET A 281 -5.14 -2.13 -3.46
N GLN A 282 -6.37 -1.93 -2.97
CA GLN A 282 -6.90 -0.59 -2.69
C GLN A 282 -6.03 0.15 -1.68
N GLN A 283 -5.62 -0.53 -0.60
CA GLN A 283 -4.75 0.05 0.42
C GLN A 283 -3.34 0.38 -0.09
N LEU A 284 -2.80 -0.41 -1.04
CA LEU A 284 -1.56 -0.04 -1.75
C LEU A 284 -1.76 1.28 -2.51
N GLY A 285 -2.86 1.40 -3.24
CA GLY A 285 -3.23 2.63 -3.95
C GLY A 285 -3.33 3.82 -3.00
N THR A 286 -4.09 3.70 -1.91
CA THR A 286 -4.23 4.79 -0.92
C THR A 286 -2.90 5.17 -0.26
N ALA A 287 -2.08 4.19 0.12
CA ALA A 287 -0.82 4.46 0.81
C ALA A 287 0.22 5.13 -0.09
N TYR A 288 0.27 4.76 -1.37
CA TYR A 288 1.32 5.20 -2.28
C TYR A 288 0.89 6.12 -3.44
N SER A 289 -0.41 6.38 -3.63
CA SER A 289 -0.91 7.22 -4.74
C SER A 289 -0.26 8.59 -4.79
N GLY A 290 -0.09 9.26 -3.65
CA GLY A 290 0.57 10.57 -3.59
C GLY A 290 2.02 10.52 -4.08
N MET A 291 2.78 9.49 -3.70
CA MET A 291 4.17 9.32 -4.13
C MET A 291 4.26 9.02 -5.63
N TYR A 292 3.38 8.16 -6.17
CA TYR A 292 3.38 7.82 -7.59
C TYR A 292 2.80 8.93 -8.47
N ALA A 293 1.82 9.71 -8.00
CA ALA A 293 1.30 10.85 -8.73
C ALA A 293 2.39 11.92 -8.92
N LEU A 294 3.15 12.22 -7.86
CA LEU A 294 4.31 13.12 -7.93
C LEU A 294 5.37 12.59 -8.90
N TYR A 295 5.66 11.29 -8.86
CA TYR A 295 6.59 10.64 -9.80
C TYR A 295 6.10 10.78 -11.25
N CYS A 296 4.83 10.51 -11.53
CA CYS A 296 4.27 10.63 -12.88
C CYS A 296 4.33 12.07 -13.40
N LEU A 297 4.05 13.06 -12.55
CA LEU A 297 4.18 14.49 -12.91
C LEU A 297 5.62 14.84 -13.28
N LEU A 298 6.60 14.35 -12.52
CA LEU A 298 8.02 14.52 -12.85
C LEU A 298 8.35 13.90 -14.21
N VAL A 299 8.01 12.62 -14.41
CA VAL A 299 8.36 11.91 -15.65
C VAL A 299 7.81 12.67 -16.85
N LEU A 300 6.52 13.03 -16.82
CA LEU A 300 5.89 13.81 -17.88
C LEU A 300 6.63 15.14 -18.13
N LEU A 301 6.95 15.88 -17.08
CA LEU A 301 7.68 17.16 -17.18
C LEU A 301 9.09 17.00 -17.77
N THR A 302 9.74 15.85 -17.54
CA THR A 302 11.10 15.58 -18.05
C THR A 302 11.15 14.95 -19.44
N THR A 303 10.04 14.36 -19.91
CA THR A 303 9.95 13.73 -21.24
C THR A 303 9.37 14.64 -22.33
N ILE A 304 8.77 15.77 -21.96
CA ILE A 304 8.29 16.82 -22.88
C ILE A 304 9.44 17.77 -23.19
#